data_AF-A0A4Y2HKR8-F1
#
_entry.id   AF-A0A4Y2HKR8-F1
#
_cell.length_a   1.000
_cell.length_b   1.000
_cell.length_c   1.000
_cell.angle_alpha   90.00
_cell.angle_beta   90.00
_cell.angle_gamma   90.00
#
_symmetry.space_group_name_H-M   'P 1'
#
loop_
_entity.id
_entity.type
_entity.pdbx_description
1 polymer ?
#
loop_
_entity_poly.entity_id
_entity_poly.type
_entity_poly.pdbx_seq_one_letter_code
_entity_poly.pdbx_strand_id
1 'polypeptide(L)'
;MCKRYNSKNAQNNIDVGDHSSNSEVALSNADRGRKVYLQTLEVVIRDQGREKRIRLVFDSGSMSSHISDRIIKQLGLKPHRVETIINTLFGGSETKPREKGLYAIEIKALDESFSVCLEALSEEKICGFVPKINDRIILRELKNRKIEITDSVSGEYEIDLLIGTDLLGSLLTGEIVELDCGLTAIHNKLG
;
A
#
# COMPACT_ATOMS: atom_id res chain seq x y z
N MET A 1 2.54 9.21 32.33
CA MET A 1 1.19 9.36 32.94
C MET A 1 0.24 9.88 31.87
N CYS A 2 -0.56 9.01 31.24
CA CYS A 2 -1.56 9.41 30.26
C CYS A 2 -2.83 9.90 30.97
N LYS A 3 -3.31 11.11 30.64
CA LYS A 3 -4.57 11.64 31.17
C LYS A 3 -5.74 10.99 30.41
N ARG A 4 -6.60 10.27 31.14
CA ARG A 4 -7.84 9.68 30.62
C ARG A 4 -8.80 10.78 30.19
N TYR A 5 -9.28 10.70 28.95
CA TYR A 5 -10.37 11.53 28.44
C TYR A 5 -11.71 10.88 28.83
N ASN A 6 -12.51 11.55 29.65
CA ASN A 6 -13.86 11.11 30.02
C ASN A 6 -14.88 11.76 29.08
N SER A 7 -15.51 10.98 28.20
CA SER A 7 -16.76 11.39 27.53
C SER A 7 -17.94 10.63 28.15
N LYS A 8 -18.95 11.40 28.55
CA LYS A 8 -20.20 10.91 29.13
C LYS A 8 -20.94 10.01 28.14
N ASN A 9 -21.41 8.84 28.61
CA ASN A 9 -22.30 7.95 27.87
C ASN A 9 -23.64 8.65 27.61
N ALA A 10 -24.04 8.70 26.34
CA ALA A 10 -25.43 8.82 25.95
C ALA A 10 -25.83 7.49 25.29
N GLN A 11 -26.64 6.71 26.00
CA GLN A 11 -27.28 5.51 25.46
C GLN A 11 -28.31 5.97 24.42
N ASN A 12 -28.08 5.66 23.15
CA ASN A 12 -29.14 5.63 22.15
C ASN A 12 -29.20 4.20 21.62
N ASN A 13 -30.23 3.47 22.06
CA ASN A 13 -30.61 2.19 21.47
C ASN A 13 -31.04 2.44 20.02
N ILE A 14 -30.33 1.83 19.08
CA ILE A 14 -30.83 1.64 17.72
C ILE A 14 -30.80 0.13 17.49
N ASP A 15 -31.98 -0.48 17.52
CA ASP A 15 -32.20 -1.80 16.95
C ASP A 15 -31.92 -1.69 15.44
N VAL A 16 -30.90 -2.41 14.97
CA VAL A 16 -30.72 -2.67 13.54
C VAL A 16 -30.65 -4.17 13.37
N GLY A 17 -31.69 -4.70 12.74
CA GLY A 17 -31.86 -6.11 12.45
C GLY A 17 -30.71 -6.71 11.66
N ASP A 18 -30.57 -8.01 11.85
CA ASP A 18 -29.64 -8.91 11.18
C ASP A 18 -29.83 -8.86 9.66
N HIS A 19 -28.92 -8.15 8.99
CA HIS A 19 -28.64 -8.36 7.58
C HIS A 19 -27.14 -8.54 7.42
N SER A 20 -26.75 -9.82 7.29
CA SER A 20 -25.44 -10.29 6.88
C SER A 20 -25.02 -9.67 5.54
N SER A 21 -24.42 -8.49 5.61
CA SER A 21 -23.59 -7.96 4.54
C SER A 21 -22.14 -8.16 4.98
N ASN A 22 -21.43 -9.03 4.27
CA ASN A 22 -19.98 -9.19 4.39
C ASN A 22 -19.33 -7.85 4.02
N SER A 23 -19.14 -6.97 5.00
CA SER A 23 -18.28 -5.82 4.86
C SER A 23 -16.87 -6.27 5.21
N GLU A 24 -16.03 -6.43 4.20
CA GLU A 24 -14.58 -6.51 4.41
C GLU A 24 -14.17 -5.13 4.95
N VAL A 25 -14.00 -4.99 6.27
CA VAL A 25 -13.71 -3.71 6.91
C VAL A 25 -12.22 -3.40 6.78
N ALA A 26 -11.82 -2.84 5.64
CA ALA A 26 -10.58 -2.08 5.51
C ALA A 26 -10.86 -0.61 5.88
N LEU A 27 -10.14 -0.07 6.87
CA LEU A 27 -10.30 1.30 7.33
C LEU A 27 -9.60 2.28 6.36
N SER A 28 -10.34 2.79 5.36
CA SER A 28 -9.96 4.04 4.69
C SER A 28 -10.88 5.16 5.17
N ASN A 29 -10.37 6.03 6.05
CA ASN A 29 -11.11 7.23 6.46
C ASN A 29 -11.09 8.26 5.33
N ALA A 30 -12.15 8.31 4.54
CA ALA A 30 -12.37 9.37 3.55
C ALA A 30 -12.98 10.62 4.23
N ASP A 31 -12.30 11.18 5.23
CA ASP A 31 -12.72 12.45 5.83
C ASP A 31 -12.35 13.63 4.90
N ARG A 32 -13.27 14.58 4.71
CA ARG A 32 -13.15 15.67 3.72
C ARG A 32 -12.21 16.81 4.17
N GLY A 33 -11.72 16.78 5.42
CA GLY A 33 -10.92 17.88 5.99
C GLY A 33 -9.40 17.66 6.01
N ARG A 34 -8.91 16.41 5.93
CA ARG A 34 -7.48 16.09 6.06
C ARG A 34 -7.01 15.17 4.94
N LYS A 35 -6.03 15.64 4.18
CA LYS A 35 -5.39 14.83 3.14
C LYS A 35 -4.33 13.93 3.77
N VAL A 36 -4.49 12.63 3.62
CA VAL A 36 -3.53 11.61 4.06
C VAL A 36 -2.72 11.16 2.84
N TYR A 37 -1.40 11.06 3.00
CA TYR A 37 -0.50 10.51 2.00
C TYR A 37 0.05 9.19 2.51
N LEU A 38 -0.10 8.13 1.71
CA LEU A 38 0.53 6.85 1.98
C LEU A 38 1.91 6.81 1.35
N GLN A 39 2.78 5.97 1.90
CA GLN A 39 4.11 5.73 1.34
C GLN A 39 3.96 4.95 0.03
N THR A 40 4.02 5.68 -1.08
CA THR A 40 3.79 5.18 -2.44
C THR A 40 4.95 5.57 -3.33
N LEU A 41 5.30 4.68 -4.26
CA LEU A 41 6.41 4.83 -5.20
C LEU A 41 6.02 4.24 -6.55
N GLU A 42 6.68 4.70 -7.61
CA GLU A 42 6.66 4.04 -8.91
C GLU A 42 7.90 3.15 -9.05
N VAL A 43 7.69 1.93 -9.53
CA VAL A 43 8.75 0.95 -9.81
C VAL A 43 8.54 0.31 -11.17
N VAL A 44 9.56 -0.38 -11.67
CA VAL A 44 9.42 -1.28 -12.81
C VAL A 44 9.26 -2.71 -12.30
N ILE A 45 8.15 -3.37 -12.64
CA ILE A 45 8.00 -4.81 -12.50
C ILE A 45 8.54 -5.51 -13.75
N ARG A 46 9.30 -6.59 -13.57
CA ARG A 46 9.83 -7.43 -14.64
C ARG A 46 9.41 -8.88 -14.48
N ASP A 47 9.00 -9.49 -15.59
CA ASP A 47 8.88 -10.93 -15.72
C ASP A 47 9.19 -11.37 -17.15
N GLN A 48 10.02 -12.41 -17.31
CA GLN A 48 10.31 -13.05 -18.62
C GLN A 48 10.65 -12.06 -19.76
N GLY A 49 11.38 -10.99 -19.45
CA GLY A 49 11.77 -9.96 -20.42
C GLY A 49 10.69 -8.93 -20.76
N ARG A 50 9.51 -9.01 -20.14
CA ARG A 50 8.49 -7.95 -20.16
C ARG A 50 8.67 -7.06 -18.95
N GLU A 51 8.54 -5.77 -19.17
CA GLU A 51 8.63 -4.76 -18.12
C GLU A 51 7.43 -3.84 -18.16
N LYS A 52 6.99 -3.40 -16.99
CA LYS A 52 5.94 -2.41 -16.86
C LYS A 52 6.21 -1.52 -15.66
N ARG A 53 6.00 -0.21 -15.84
CA ARG A 53 5.96 0.72 -14.71
C ARG A 53 4.64 0.56 -13.96
N ILE A 54 4.72 0.40 -12.65
CA ILE A 54 3.57 0.22 -11.76
C ILE A 54 3.73 1.11 -10.53
N ARG A 55 2.61 1.38 -9.86
CA ARG A 55 2.57 2.10 -8.59
C ARG A 55 2.43 1.10 -7.45
N LEU A 56 3.26 1.24 -6.43
CA LEU A 56 3.21 0.42 -5.23
C LEU A 56 2.91 1.23 -3.97
N VAL A 57 2.43 0.55 -2.94
CA VAL A 57 2.26 1.08 -1.58
C VAL A 57 2.99 0.20 -0.58
N PHE A 58 3.65 0.82 0.40
CA PHE A 58 4.13 0.12 1.60
C PHE A 58 3.02 0.05 2.63
N ASP A 59 2.75 -1.15 3.14
CA ASP A 59 1.77 -1.37 4.20
C ASP A 59 2.32 -2.32 5.28
N SER A 60 2.81 -1.73 6.36
CA SER A 60 3.28 -2.48 7.53
C SER A 60 2.15 -3.22 8.28
N GLY A 61 0.89 -2.93 7.96
CA GLY A 61 -0.27 -3.65 8.48
C GLY A 61 -0.56 -4.95 7.75
N SER A 62 0.04 -5.17 6.57
CA SER A 62 -0.07 -6.42 5.83
C SER A 62 1.07 -7.37 6.17
N MET A 63 0.75 -8.63 6.46
CA MET A 63 1.76 -9.67 6.71
C MET A 63 2.48 -10.09 5.43
N SER A 64 1.81 -9.98 4.27
CA SER A 64 2.31 -10.45 2.98
C SER A 64 2.20 -9.35 1.92
N SER A 65 3.02 -9.48 0.88
CA SER A 65 2.95 -8.66 -0.31
C SER A 65 1.85 -9.15 -1.27
N HIS A 66 1.24 -8.23 -2.02
CA HIS A 66 0.12 -8.52 -2.92
C HIS A 66 0.27 -7.84 -4.28
N ILE A 67 -0.12 -8.51 -5.35
CA ILE A 67 -0.10 -7.99 -6.73
C ILE A 67 -1.50 -7.99 -7.33
N SER A 68 -1.83 -6.93 -8.09
CA SER A 68 -3.13 -6.80 -8.73
C SER A 68 -3.31 -7.78 -9.89
N ASP A 69 -4.51 -8.36 -10.00
CA ASP A 69 -4.94 -9.18 -11.13
C ASP A 69 -4.79 -8.44 -12.47
N ARG A 70 -4.91 -7.11 -12.46
CA ARG A 70 -4.67 -6.24 -13.60
C ARG A 70 -3.26 -6.42 -14.16
N ILE A 71 -2.23 -6.35 -13.31
CA ILE A 71 -0.84 -6.50 -13.74
C ILE A 71 -0.52 -7.95 -14.10
N ILE A 72 -1.04 -8.91 -13.34
CA ILE A 72 -0.93 -10.34 -13.68
C ILE A 72 -1.40 -10.59 -15.11
N LYS A 73 -2.60 -10.12 -15.47
CA LYS A 73 -3.19 -10.30 -16.81
C LYS A 73 -2.39 -9.56 -17.90
N GLN A 74 -1.96 -8.34 -17.63
CA GLN A 74 -1.23 -7.51 -18.60
C GLN A 74 0.17 -8.06 -18.93
N LEU A 75 0.88 -8.58 -17.93
CA LEU A 75 2.19 -9.19 -18.14
C LEU A 75 2.09 -10.66 -18.55
N GLY A 76 0.93 -11.30 -18.33
CA GLY A 76 0.72 -12.73 -18.59
C GLY A 76 1.46 -13.61 -17.58
N LEU A 77 1.54 -13.16 -16.32
CA LEU A 77 2.24 -13.88 -15.26
C LEU A 77 1.52 -15.20 -14.98
N LYS A 78 2.30 -16.21 -14.56
CA LYS A 78 1.76 -17.50 -14.12
C LYS A 78 2.05 -17.69 -12.65
N PRO A 79 1.06 -18.13 -11.85
CA PRO A 79 1.31 -18.45 -10.45
C PRO A 79 2.24 -19.66 -10.39
N HIS A 80 3.22 -19.61 -9.48
CA HIS A 80 4.05 -20.80 -9.21
C HIS A 80 3.41 -21.70 -8.14
N ARG A 81 2.50 -21.15 -7.32
CA ARG A 81 1.70 -21.87 -6.33
C ARG A 81 0.31 -21.24 -6.20
N VAL A 82 -0.66 -22.01 -5.70
CA VAL A 82 -1.97 -21.50 -5.25
C VAL A 82 -2.09 -21.81 -3.76
N GLU A 83 -2.54 -20.83 -2.99
CA GLU A 83 -2.68 -20.91 -1.54
C GLU A 83 -4.10 -20.56 -1.09
N THR A 84 -4.58 -21.26 -0.07
CA THR A 84 -5.83 -20.92 0.59
C THR A 84 -5.54 -19.95 1.72
N ILE A 85 -5.97 -18.69 1.56
CA ILE A 85 -5.72 -17.59 2.49
C ILE A 85 -6.98 -17.26 3.28
N ILE A 86 -6.81 -17.09 4.59
CA ILE A 86 -7.80 -16.52 5.51
C ILE A 86 -7.19 -15.24 6.08
N ASN A 87 -7.82 -14.10 5.87
CA ASN A 87 -7.36 -12.83 6.39
C ASN A 87 -8.05 -12.54 7.73
N THR A 88 -7.26 -12.24 8.76
CA THR A 88 -7.78 -11.67 10.00
C THR A 88 -7.92 -10.15 9.82
N LEU A 89 -9.13 -9.64 9.99
CA LEU A 89 -9.48 -8.24 9.81
C LEU A 89 -9.39 -7.47 11.13
N PHE A 90 -9.43 -6.15 11.03
CA PHE A 90 -9.55 -5.28 12.20
C PHE A 90 -10.83 -5.64 12.99
N GLY A 91 -10.70 -5.76 14.30
CA GLY A 91 -11.77 -6.29 15.16
C GLY A 91 -11.72 -7.79 15.39
N GLY A 92 -10.77 -8.50 14.76
CA GLY A 92 -10.49 -9.92 15.01
C GLY A 92 -11.40 -10.89 14.25
N SER A 93 -12.25 -10.40 13.35
CA SER A 93 -13.01 -11.27 12.45
C SER A 93 -12.12 -11.85 11.36
N GLU A 94 -12.54 -12.98 10.79
CA GLU A 94 -11.83 -13.64 9.69
C GLU A 94 -12.64 -13.59 8.41
N THR A 95 -11.96 -13.48 7.26
CA THR A 95 -12.59 -13.66 5.97
C THR A 95 -12.93 -15.13 5.73
N LYS A 96 -13.81 -15.40 4.76
CA LYS A 96 -13.92 -16.77 4.22
C LYS A 96 -12.58 -17.16 3.56
N PRO A 97 -12.20 -18.45 3.60
CA PRO A 97 -11.05 -18.94 2.86
C PRO A 97 -11.16 -18.58 1.37
N ARG A 98 -10.09 -18.05 0.79
CA ARG A 98 -9.99 -17.74 -0.63
C ARG A 98 -8.73 -18.36 -1.22
N GLU A 99 -8.85 -18.99 -2.38
CA GLU A 99 -7.69 -19.40 -3.17
C GLU A 99 -7.07 -18.18 -3.83
N LYS A 100 -5.76 -18.02 -3.66
CA LYS A 100 -4.96 -16.95 -4.27
C LYS A 100 -3.74 -17.54 -4.94
N GLY A 101 -3.40 -17.04 -6.13
CA GLY A 101 -2.15 -17.38 -6.78
C GLY A 101 -0.99 -16.66 -6.09
N LEU A 102 0.12 -17.37 -5.89
CA LEU A 102 1.38 -16.81 -5.44
C LEU A 102 2.29 -16.65 -6.67
N TYR A 103 2.80 -15.43 -6.86
CA TYR A 103 3.58 -15.03 -8.02
C TYR A 103 4.97 -14.58 -7.58
N ALA A 104 6.00 -15.17 -8.18
CA ALA A 104 7.38 -14.72 -8.04
C ALA A 104 7.63 -13.64 -9.09
N ILE A 105 7.99 -12.45 -8.64
CA ILE A 105 8.19 -11.27 -9.48
C ILE A 105 9.49 -10.56 -9.11
N GLU A 106 10.05 -9.80 -10.04
CA GLU A 106 11.15 -8.87 -9.75
C GLU A 106 10.64 -7.43 -9.88
N ILE A 107 11.00 -6.57 -8.92
CA ILE A 107 10.78 -5.13 -9.00
C ILE A 107 12.12 -4.38 -8.99
N LYS A 108 12.15 -3.24 -9.66
CA LYS A 108 13.35 -2.41 -9.81
C LYS A 108 13.04 -0.93 -9.53
N ALA A 109 14.03 -0.25 -8.97
CA ALA A 109 14.06 1.21 -8.92
C ALA A 109 14.01 1.79 -10.34
N LEU A 110 13.40 2.96 -10.51
CA LEU A 110 13.27 3.60 -11.83
C LEU A 110 14.61 4.02 -12.44
N ASP A 111 15.63 4.24 -11.60
CA ASP A 111 17.00 4.56 -12.00
C ASP A 111 17.88 3.30 -12.19
N GLU A 112 17.28 2.11 -12.08
CA GLU A 112 17.94 0.80 -12.18
C GLU A 112 19.04 0.55 -11.12
N SER A 113 19.15 1.39 -10.09
CA SER A 113 20.18 1.27 -9.06
C SER A 113 20.00 0.03 -8.16
N PHE A 114 18.77 -0.48 -8.07
CA PHE A 114 18.41 -1.57 -7.19
C PHE A 114 17.30 -2.43 -7.79
N SER A 115 17.37 -3.74 -7.58
CA SER A 115 16.26 -4.66 -7.83
C SER A 115 16.13 -5.71 -6.73
N VAL A 116 14.93 -6.27 -6.61
CA VAL A 116 14.64 -7.33 -5.64
C VAL A 116 13.57 -8.26 -6.19
N CYS A 117 13.74 -9.56 -5.91
CA CYS A 117 12.72 -10.57 -6.16
C CYS A 117 11.84 -10.75 -4.91
N LEU A 118 10.55 -10.95 -5.11
CA LEU A 118 9.58 -11.22 -4.05
C LEU A 118 8.49 -12.17 -4.52
N GLU A 119 7.81 -12.79 -3.56
CA GLU A 119 6.56 -13.51 -3.78
C GLU A 119 5.39 -12.60 -3.39
N ALA A 120 4.36 -12.53 -4.23
CA ALA A 120 3.18 -11.71 -3.97
C ALA A 120 1.89 -12.48 -4.27
N LEU A 121 0.91 -12.38 -3.38
CA LEU A 121 -0.40 -13.01 -3.53
C LEU A 121 -1.28 -12.19 -4.48
N SER A 122 -2.00 -12.85 -5.38
CA SER A 122 -2.98 -12.18 -6.25
C SER A 122 -4.09 -11.53 -5.44
N GLU A 123 -4.48 -10.33 -5.86
CA GLU A 123 -5.66 -9.64 -5.37
C GLU A 123 -6.41 -9.02 -6.55
N GLU A 124 -7.74 -9.11 -6.55
CA GLU A 124 -8.56 -8.51 -7.62
C GLU A 124 -8.27 -7.00 -7.71
N LYS A 125 -8.20 -6.36 -6.55
CA LYS A 125 -7.87 -4.95 -6.38
C LYS A 125 -7.17 -4.71 -5.05
N ILE A 126 -5.99 -4.10 -5.10
CA ILE A 126 -5.16 -3.86 -3.89
C ILE A 126 -5.85 -2.92 -2.91
N CYS A 127 -6.26 -1.73 -3.36
CA CYS A 127 -6.94 -0.75 -2.52
C CYS A 127 -7.75 0.25 -3.34
N GLY A 128 -8.50 1.11 -2.63
CA GLY A 128 -9.23 2.22 -3.22
C GLY A 128 -8.31 3.35 -3.73
N PHE A 129 -8.89 4.52 -3.97
CA PHE A 129 -8.12 5.69 -4.42
C PHE A 129 -7.08 6.10 -3.36
N VAL A 130 -5.81 6.16 -3.76
CA VAL A 130 -4.72 6.70 -2.95
C VAL A 130 -4.21 7.99 -3.62
N PRO A 131 -4.29 9.16 -2.97
CA PRO A 131 -3.87 10.41 -3.58
C PRO A 131 -2.36 10.46 -3.78
N LYS A 132 -1.93 11.04 -4.91
CA LYS A 132 -0.53 11.42 -5.13
C LYS A 132 -0.22 12.78 -4.50
N ILE A 133 1.06 13.02 -4.19
CA ILE A 133 1.54 14.32 -3.72
C ILE A 133 1.49 15.31 -4.88
N ASN A 134 0.59 16.29 -4.79
CA ASN A 134 0.44 17.37 -5.77
C ASN A 134 0.41 18.76 -5.13
N ASP A 135 0.64 18.83 -3.81
CA ASP A 135 0.71 20.08 -3.08
C ASP A 135 2.01 20.81 -3.40
N ARG A 136 1.91 22.07 -3.85
CA ARG A 136 3.07 22.86 -4.29
C ARG A 136 4.03 23.19 -3.15
N ILE A 137 3.54 23.31 -1.91
CA ILE A 137 4.37 23.59 -0.74
C ILE A 137 5.23 22.36 -0.45
N ILE A 138 4.60 21.18 -0.36
CA ILE A 138 5.31 19.91 -0.13
C ILE A 138 6.34 19.66 -1.24
N LEU A 139 5.96 19.80 -2.50
CA LEU A 139 6.87 19.61 -3.64
C LEU A 139 8.06 20.58 -3.63
N ARG A 140 7.85 21.82 -3.16
CA ARG A 140 8.93 22.80 -3.02
C ARG A 140 9.89 22.43 -1.89
N GLU A 141 9.36 21.98 -0.75
CA GLU A 141 10.19 21.53 0.38
C GLU A 141 11.05 20.32 0.00
N LEU A 142 10.45 19.31 -0.64
CA LEU A 142 11.17 18.14 -1.16
C LEU A 142 12.32 18.57 -2.09
N LYS A 143 12.03 19.46 -3.05
CA LYS A 143 13.04 20.00 -3.96
C LYS A 143 14.17 20.74 -3.24
N ASN A 144 13.83 21.61 -2.27
CA ASN A 144 14.82 22.36 -1.49
C ASN A 144 15.74 21.43 -0.69
N ARG A 145 15.22 20.29 -0.24
CA ARG A 145 15.94 19.25 0.50
C ARG A 145 16.62 18.23 -0.41
N LYS A 146 16.54 18.40 -1.75
CA LYS A 146 17.08 17.48 -2.77
C LYS A 146 16.53 16.05 -2.63
N ILE A 147 15.27 15.94 -2.24
CA ILE A 147 14.54 14.68 -2.16
C ILE A 147 13.72 14.54 -3.44
N GLU A 148 13.94 13.45 -4.15
CA GLU A 148 13.15 13.06 -5.30
C GLU A 148 12.10 12.04 -4.87
N ILE A 149 10.89 12.12 -5.43
CA ILE A 149 9.84 11.13 -5.23
C ILE A 149 9.52 10.50 -6.58
N THR A 150 9.39 9.19 -6.61
CA THR A 150 9.12 8.44 -7.85
C THR A 150 7.63 8.47 -8.22
N ASP A 151 6.73 8.53 -7.23
CA ASP A 151 5.27 8.61 -7.44
C ASP A 151 4.80 10.03 -7.83
N SER A 152 5.23 10.47 -9.01
CA SER A 152 4.91 11.79 -9.56
C SER A 152 3.44 11.88 -10.02
N VAL A 153 2.92 13.11 -10.15
CA VAL A 153 1.52 13.38 -10.55
C VAL A 153 1.18 12.84 -11.94
N SER A 154 2.19 12.64 -12.80
CA SER A 154 2.05 11.95 -14.08
C SER A 154 2.11 10.43 -13.87
N GLY A 155 1.06 9.70 -14.23
CA GLY A 155 1.04 8.24 -14.17
C GLY A 155 -0.30 7.65 -13.75
N GLU A 156 -0.34 6.33 -13.58
CA GLU A 156 -1.49 5.60 -13.07
C GLU A 156 -1.73 5.93 -11.58
N TYR A 157 -3.00 6.03 -11.19
CA TYR A 157 -3.38 6.28 -9.79
C TYR A 157 -3.63 4.98 -9.02
N GLU A 158 -3.95 3.90 -9.71
CA GLU A 158 -4.29 2.63 -9.09
C GLU A 158 -3.02 1.95 -8.56
N ILE A 159 -3.10 1.42 -7.34
CA ILE A 159 -2.02 0.64 -6.74
C ILE A 159 -2.06 -0.77 -7.30
N ASP A 160 -0.93 -1.21 -7.83
CA ASP A 160 -0.77 -2.52 -8.45
C ASP A 160 0.02 -3.51 -7.59
N LEU A 161 0.77 -3.00 -6.61
CA LEU A 161 1.59 -3.78 -5.73
C LEU A 161 1.50 -3.23 -4.30
N LEU A 162 1.21 -4.09 -3.35
CA LEU A 162 1.37 -3.81 -1.92
C LEU A 162 2.59 -4.58 -1.42
N ILE A 163 3.47 -3.88 -0.72
CA ILE A 163 4.59 -4.49 -0.03
C ILE A 163 4.27 -4.58 1.46
N GLY A 164 4.17 -5.82 1.94
CA GLY A 164 3.89 -6.14 3.34
C GLY A 164 5.15 -6.20 4.19
N THR A 165 4.99 -6.64 5.44
CA THR A 165 6.10 -6.80 6.40
C THR A 165 7.10 -7.88 6.02
N ASP A 166 6.70 -8.81 5.15
CA ASP A 166 7.54 -9.84 4.56
C ASP A 166 8.77 -9.29 3.80
N LEU A 167 8.65 -8.09 3.22
CA LEU A 167 9.75 -7.45 2.49
C LEU A 167 10.08 -6.03 2.99
N LEU A 168 9.11 -5.29 3.52
CA LEU A 168 9.24 -3.86 3.86
C LEU A 168 10.51 -3.53 4.63
N GLY A 169 10.80 -4.28 5.71
CA GLY A 169 11.95 -4.00 6.58
C GLY A 169 13.30 -4.07 5.86
N SER A 170 13.42 -4.88 4.80
CA SER A 170 14.65 -5.03 4.01
C SER A 170 14.88 -3.88 3.01
N LEU A 171 13.81 -3.15 2.67
CA LEU A 171 13.83 -2.05 1.70
C LEU A 171 14.11 -0.70 2.34
N LEU A 172 13.76 -0.53 3.62
CA LEU A 172 14.03 0.71 4.36
C LEU A 172 15.52 0.85 4.64
N THR A 173 16.06 2.06 4.46
CA THR A 173 17.48 2.36 4.73
C THR A 173 17.71 2.87 6.15
N GLY A 174 16.64 3.32 6.83
CA GLY A 174 16.71 4.01 8.11
C GLY A 174 16.97 5.52 8.00
N GLU A 175 17.23 6.03 6.80
CA GLU A 175 17.36 7.47 6.56
C GLU A 175 15.98 8.12 6.51
N ILE A 176 15.83 9.18 7.29
CA ILE A 176 14.56 9.88 7.52
C ILE A 176 14.82 11.37 7.43
N VAL A 177 13.92 12.10 6.75
CA VAL A 177 13.93 13.56 6.67
C VAL A 177 12.56 14.12 7.04
N GLU A 178 12.52 14.89 8.12
CA GLU A 178 11.32 15.65 8.50
C GLU A 178 11.19 16.92 7.63
N LEU A 179 9.99 17.11 7.08
CA LEU A 179 9.60 18.30 6.32
C LEU A 179 8.97 19.34 7.24
N ASP A 180 9.02 20.60 6.84
CA ASP A 180 8.49 21.71 7.66
C ASP A 180 6.95 21.67 7.72
N CYS A 181 6.32 21.09 6.69
CA CYS A 181 4.89 20.82 6.66
C CYS A 181 4.43 19.68 7.60
N GLY A 182 5.35 19.06 8.35
CA GLY A 182 5.07 17.98 9.31
C GLY A 182 4.97 16.58 8.71
N LEU A 183 5.25 16.42 7.42
CA LEU A 183 5.43 15.11 6.79
C LEU A 183 6.86 14.60 7.00
N THR A 184 7.03 13.30 6.88
CA THR A 184 8.33 12.65 6.99
C THR A 184 8.62 11.88 5.71
N ALA A 185 9.71 12.22 5.03
CA ALA A 185 10.26 11.43 3.94
C ALA A 185 11.11 10.29 4.53
N ILE A 186 10.90 9.08 4.04
CA ILE A 186 11.62 7.87 4.48
C ILE A 186 12.28 7.28 3.26
N HIS A 187 13.61 7.23 3.27
CA HIS A 187 14.37 6.73 2.14
C HIS A 187 14.37 5.19 2.13
N ASN A 188 14.18 4.65 0.93
CA ASN A 188 14.13 3.21 0.69
C ASN A 188 14.92 2.88 -0.58
N LYS A 189 15.32 1.62 -0.74
CA LYS A 189 16.19 1.18 -1.85
C LYS A 189 15.56 1.30 -3.24
N LEU A 190 14.25 1.52 -3.35
CA LEU A 190 13.54 1.63 -4.64
C LEU A 190 13.32 3.09 -5.09
N GLY A 191 13.71 4.07 -4.27
CA GLY A 191 13.50 5.50 -4.50
C GLY A 191 12.78 6.18 -3.35
#